data_AF-A0A0C3P9N9-F1
#
_entry.id   AF-A0A0C3P9N9-F1
#
_cell.length_a   1.000
_cell.length_b   1.000
_cell.length_c   1.000
_cell.angle_alpha   90.00
_cell.angle_beta   90.00
_cell.angle_gamma   90.00
#
_symmetry.space_group_name_H-M   'P 1'
#
loop_
_entity.id
_entity.type
_entity.pdbx_description
1 polymer ?
#
loop_
_entity_poly.entity_id
_entity_poly.type
_entity_poly.pdbx_seq_one_letter_code
_entity_poly.pdbx_strand_id
1 'polypeptide(L)' 'ELSRFIANGRLHCMIDKVHGIMETTRLSIKTAQYEKVVKQGDVLLNSLQRLSKVLY' A
#
# COMPACT_ATOMS: atom_id res chain seq x y z
N GLU A 1 0.50 21.03 2.63
CA GLU A 1 1.78 20.32 2.45
C GLU A 1 1.78 18.89 3.02
N LEU A 2 1.20 18.63 4.20
CA LEU A 2 1.08 17.28 4.80
C LEU A 2 0.42 16.21 3.90
N SER A 3 -0.61 16.58 3.14
CA SER A 3 -1.30 15.67 2.20
C SER A 3 -0.37 15.08 1.14
N ARG A 4 0.64 15.85 0.68
CA ARG A 4 1.62 15.37 -0.31
C ARG A 4 2.61 14.38 0.30
N PHE A 5 2.99 14.57 1.57
CA PHE A 5 3.86 13.64 2.28
C PHE A 5 3.17 12.31 2.61
N ILE A 6 1.86 12.36 2.87
CA ILE A 6 1.00 11.17 3.04
C ILE A 6 0.82 10.44 1.71
N ALA A 7 0.49 11.16 0.64
CA ALA A 7 0.30 10.57 -0.69
C ALA A 7 1.58 9.92 -1.24
N ASN A 8 2.75 10.50 -0.93
CA ASN A 8 4.05 9.93 -1.28
C ASN A 8 4.49 8.78 -0.36
N GLY A 9 3.67 8.39 0.63
CA GLY A 9 3.97 7.29 1.56
C GLY A 9 5.18 7.56 2.48
N ARG A 10 5.65 8.80 2.57
CA ARG A 10 6.78 9.18 3.44
C ARG A 10 6.34 9.43 4.88
N LEU A 11 5.06 9.72 5.09
CA LEU A 11 4.44 9.84 6.40
C LEU A 11 3.21 8.92 6.46
N HIS A 12 3.30 7.85 7.24
CA HIS A 12 2.18 6.92 7.48
C HIS A 12 1.22 7.52 8.52
N CYS A 13 0.42 8.47 8.09
CA CYS A 13 -0.68 9.01 8.88
C CYS A 13 -1.91 9.23 8.00
N MET A 14 -3.09 9.04 8.57
CA MET A 14 -4.37 9.31 7.92
C MET A 14 -4.98 10.54 8.57
N ILE A 15 -5.43 11.48 7.73
CA ILE A 15 -6.12 12.68 8.19
C ILE A 15 -7.61 12.40 8.13
N ASP A 16 -8.27 12.33 9.28
CA ASP A 16 -9.73 12.40 9.34
C ASP A 16 -10.14 13.87 9.45
N LYS A 17 -10.64 14.42 8.33
CA LYS A 17 -11.09 15.82 8.25
C LYS A 17 -12.44 16.03 8.95
N VAL A 18 -13.24 14.99 9.16
CA VAL A 18 -14.57 15.09 9.78
C VAL A 18 -14.44 15.26 11.29
N HIS A 19 -13.54 14.49 11.92
CA HIS A 19 -13.29 14.58 13.35
C HIS A 19 -12.10 15.50 13.71
N GLY A 20 -11.35 15.99 12.71
CA GLY A 20 -10.20 16.86 12.93
C GLY A 20 -9.00 16.17 13.58
N ILE A 21 -8.94 14.82 13.51
CA ILE A 21 -7.94 13.99 14.18
C ILE A 21 -6.94 13.49 13.14
N MET A 22 -5.66 13.41 13.51
CA MET A 22 -4.63 12.76 12.71
C MET A 22 -4.26 11.43 13.37
N GLU A 23 -4.62 10.33 12.72
CA GLU A 23 -4.26 8.99 13.17
C GLU A 23 -2.92 8.59 12.57
N THR A 24 -1.89 8.49 13.41
CA THR A 24 -0.58 7.96 13.00
C THR A 24 -0.60 6.46 13.12
N THR A 25 -0.89 5.77 12.03
CA THR A 25 -0.79 4.31 11.99
C THR A 25 0.68 3.95 11.88
N ARG A 26 1.35 3.79 13.01
CA ARG A 26 2.74 3.33 13.06
C ARG A 26 2.75 1.85 12.65
N LEU A 27 2.90 1.59 11.36
CA LEU A 27 2.96 0.23 10.84
C LEU A 27 4.10 -0.51 11.53
N SER A 28 3.77 -1.61 12.19
CA SER A 28 4.78 -2.51 12.72
C SER A 28 5.66 -3.00 11.57
N ILE A 29 6.95 -3.26 11.84
CA ILE A 29 7.91 -3.74 10.84
C ILE A 29 7.36 -4.98 10.12
N LYS A 30 6.68 -5.87 10.84
CA LYS A 30 6.07 -7.09 10.30
C LYS A 30 4.92 -6.79 9.35
N THR A 31 4.05 -5.83 9.67
CA THR A 31 2.95 -5.41 8.79
C THR A 31 3.47 -4.76 7.51
N ALA A 32 4.50 -3.92 7.61
CA ALA A 32 5.13 -3.30 6.45
C ALA A 32 5.80 -4.33 5.52
N GLN A 33 6.48 -5.32 6.10
CA GLN A 33 7.05 -6.44 5.34
C GLN A 33 5.95 -7.28 4.67
N TYR A 34 4.87 -7.57 5.38
CA TYR A 34 3.72 -8.31 4.84
C TYR A 34 3.09 -7.58 3.64
N GLU A 35 2.77 -6.28 3.77
CA GLU A 35 2.20 -5.50 2.67
C GLU A 35 3.11 -5.48 1.43
N LYS A 36 4.43 -5.37 1.64
CA LYS A 36 5.40 -5.39 0.54
C LYS A 36 5.36 -6.72 -0.22
N VAL A 37 5.35 -7.85 0.51
CA VAL A 37 5.29 -9.18 -0.08
C VAL A 37 3.98 -9.38 -0.84
N VAL A 38 2.84 -8.95 -0.26
CA VAL A 38 1.53 -9.06 -0.91
C VAL A 38 1.49 -8.25 -2.20
N LYS A 39 1.95 -7.00 -2.20
CA LYS A 39 1.98 -6.15 -3.41
C LYS A 39 2.88 -6.73 -4.50
N GLN A 40 4.04 -7.28 -4.13
CA GLN A 40 4.94 -7.93 -5.09
C GLN A 40 4.33 -9.22 -5.65
N GLY A 41 3.65 -10.00 -4.81
CA GLY A 41 2.94 -11.22 -5.22
C GLY A 41 1.82 -10.93 -6.22
N ASP A 42 1.04 -9.86 -6.01
CA ASP A 42 -0.06 -9.48 -6.89
C ASP A 42 0.42 -9.14 -8.32
N VAL A 43 1.54 -8.41 -8.44
CA VAL A 43 2.17 -8.10 -9.75
C VAL A 43 2.62 -9.38 -10.47
N LEU A 44 3.20 -10.33 -9.74
CA LEU A 44 3.62 -11.61 -10.30
C LEU A 44 2.43 -12.42 -10.78
N LEU A 45 1.38 -12.54 -9.95
CA LEU A 45 0.16 -13.28 -10.28
C LEU A 45 -0.54 -12.68 -11.50
N ASN A 46 -0.60 -11.35 -11.60
CA ASN A 46 -1.18 -10.67 -12.76
C ASN A 46 -0.38 -10.97 -14.04
N SER A 47 0.95 -10.96 -13.95
CA SER A 47 1.83 -11.32 -15.08
C SER A 47 1.66 -12.78 -15.51
N LEU A 48 1.56 -13.70 -14.56
CA LEU A 48 1.32 -15.13 -14.81
C LEU A 48 -0.06 -15.37 -15.42
N GLN A 49 -1.09 -14.69 -14.91
CA GLN A 49 -2.45 -14.76 -15.45
C GLN A 49 -2.49 -14.23 -16.90
N ARG A 50 -1.78 -13.15 -17.22
CA ARG A 50 -1.68 -12.64 -18.60
C ARG A 50 -0.99 -13.65 -19.51
N LEU A 51 0.09 -14.28 -19.06
CA LEU A 51 0.79 -15.32 -19.84
C LEU A 51 -0.10 -16.54 -20.08
N SER A 52 -0.84 -16.99 -19.07
CA SER A 52 -1.77 -18.11 -19.19
C SER A 52 -2.89 -17.85 -20.20
N LYS A 53 -3.35 -16.60 -20.34
CA LYS A 53 -4.38 -16.19 -21.31
C LYS A 53 -3.88 -16.08 -22.76
N VAL A 54 -2.56 -16.06 -22.97
CA VAL A 54 -1.96 -16.01 -24.31
C VAL A 54 -1.60 -17.41 -24.80
N LEU A 55 -1.26 -18.31 -23.86
CA LEU A 55 -0.92 -19.71 -24.16
C LEU A 55 -2.13 -20.63 -24.37
N TYR A 56 -3.30 -20.26 -23.83
CA TYR A 56 -4.59 -20.93 -24.02
C TYR A 56 -5.56 -19.97 -24.71
#